data_AF-A0A650CN36-F1
#
_entry.id   AF-A0A650CN36-F1
#
_cell.length_a   1.000
_cell.length_b   1.000
_cell.length_c   1.000
_cell.angle_alpha   90.00
_cell.angle_beta   90.00
_cell.angle_gamma   90.00
#
_symmetry.space_group_name_H-M   'P 1'
#
loop_
_entity.id
_entity.type
_entity.pdbx_description
1 polymer ?
#
loop_
_entity_poly.entity_id
_entity_poly.type
_entity_poly.pdbx_seq_one_letter_code
_entity_poly.pdbx_strand_id
1 'polypeptide(L)' 'MKAKLECIVCGRKFPEGQGIKLTMKGEDYYFHSKACAYTFLKEAVYNVDLDEISGIFKELRKKYEEINEKKRQAAKKVI' A
#
# COMPACT_ATOMS: atom_id res chain seq x y z
N MET A 1 -0.02 27.15 -11.44
CA MET A 1 1.12 26.35 -10.94
C MET A 1 0.55 25.12 -10.26
N LYS A 2 0.99 23.88 -10.58
CA LYS A 2 0.56 22.70 -9.82
C LYS A 2 1.13 22.78 -8.41
N ALA A 3 0.32 22.47 -7.39
CA ALA A 3 0.82 22.37 -6.02
C ALA A 3 1.96 21.35 -5.96
N LYS A 4 3.06 21.72 -5.29
CA LYS A 4 4.19 20.80 -5.04
C LYS A 4 3.93 20.13 -3.70
N LEU A 5 3.67 18.83 -3.75
CA LEU A 5 3.59 17.97 -2.58
C LEU A 5 5.01 17.60 -2.14
N GLU A 6 5.17 17.25 -0.87
CA GLU A 6 6.44 16.79 -0.31
C GLU A 6 6.30 15.36 0.21
N CYS A 7 7.28 14.52 -0.12
CA CYS A 7 7.26 13.13 0.29
C CYS A 7 7.66 12.99 1.76
N ILE A 8 6.76 12.47 2.60
CA ILE A 8 7.03 12.32 4.05
C ILE A 8 8.26 11.46 4.37
N VAL A 9 8.61 10.52 3.49
CA VAL A 9 9.73 9.58 3.69
C VAL A 9 11.09 10.16 3.30
N CYS A 10 11.17 11.06 2.32
CA CYS A 10 12.47 11.49 1.77
C CYS A 10 12.59 12.98 1.46
N GLY A 11 11.57 13.80 1.79
CA GLY A 11 11.56 15.25 1.55
C GLY A 11 11.50 15.67 0.08
N ARG A 12 11.49 14.71 -0.87
CA ARG A 12 11.44 15.04 -2.30
C ARG A 12 10.12 15.74 -2.63
N LYS A 13 10.21 16.90 -3.29
CA LYS A 13 9.05 17.63 -3.83
C LYS A 13 8.62 17.04 -5.18
N PHE A 14 7.32 16.89 -5.38
CA PHE A 14 6.73 16.35 -6.60
C PHE A 14 5.39 17.02 -6.94
N PRO A 15 4.95 17.06 -8.20
CA PRO A 15 3.67 17.63 -8.60
C PRO A 15 2.49 16.80 -8.07
N GLU A 16 1.40 17.48 -7.74
CA GLU A 16 0.12 16.83 -7.47
C GLU A 16 -0.36 15.97 -8.65
N GLY A 17 -0.89 14.79 -8.35
CA GLY A 17 -1.25 13.74 -9.31
C GLY A 17 -0.09 12.80 -9.67
N GLN A 18 1.14 13.08 -9.24
CA GLN A 18 2.24 12.12 -9.25
C GLN A 18 2.37 11.47 -7.87
N GLY A 19 2.82 10.22 -7.81
CA GLY A 19 3.08 9.53 -6.54
C GLY A 19 1.85 8.82 -5.96
N ILE A 20 1.79 8.73 -4.63
CA ILE A 20 0.75 8.01 -3.88
C ILE A 20 0.25 8.92 -2.76
N LYS A 21 -1.06 8.98 -2.59
CA LYS A 21 -1.75 9.58 -1.45
C LYS A 21 -2.38 8.47 -0.64
N LEU A 22 -2.13 8.44 0.67
CA LEU A 22 -2.80 7.56 1.62
C LEU A 22 -3.51 8.43 2.65
N THR A 23 -4.80 8.22 2.86
CA THR A 23 -5.57 8.95 3.88
C THR A 23 -5.89 8.01 5.04
N MET A 24 -5.48 8.34 6.26
CA MET A 24 -5.75 7.55 7.46
C MET A 24 -6.35 8.45 8.53
N LYS A 25 -7.56 8.12 9.01
CA LYS A 25 -8.30 8.91 10.02
C LYS A 25 -8.38 10.42 9.72
N GLY A 26 -8.44 10.80 8.45
CA GLY A 26 -8.53 12.20 8.01
C GLY A 26 -7.19 12.88 7.76
N GLU A 27 -6.07 12.21 8.02
CA GLU A 27 -4.73 12.71 7.71
C GLU A 27 -4.23 12.18 6.37
N ASP A 28 -3.64 13.07 5.57
CA ASP A 28 -3.12 12.75 4.24
C ASP A 28 -1.60 12.57 4.26
N TYR A 29 -1.15 11.39 3.86
CA TYR A 29 0.24 11.00 3.73
C TYR A 29 0.62 10.93 2.25
N TYR A 30 1.64 11.68 1.86
CA TYR A 30 2.07 11.84 0.47
C TYR A 30 3.43 11.19 0.23
N PHE A 31 3.51 10.38 -0.83
CA PHE A 31 4.72 9.66 -1.22
C PHE A 31 5.06 9.90 -2.68
N HIS A 32 6.31 10.25 -2.99
CA HIS A 32 6.70 10.48 -4.38
C HIS A 32 6.78 9.17 -5.20
N SER A 33 6.84 8.00 -4.56
CA SER A 33 6.97 6.70 -5.20
C SER A 33 6.36 5.55 -4.38
N LYS A 34 6.13 4.41 -5.04
CA LYS A 34 5.72 3.13 -4.41
C LYS A 34 6.71 2.65 -3.36
N ALA A 35 8.01 2.86 -3.58
CA ALA A 35 9.06 2.46 -2.65
C ALA A 35 8.97 3.24 -1.33
N CYS A 36 8.73 4.56 -1.40
CA CYS A 36 8.52 5.37 -0.20
C CYS A 36 7.25 4.94 0.54
N ALA A 37 6.13 4.76 -0.15
CA ALA A 37 4.90 4.29 0.49
C ALA A 37 5.08 2.93 1.16
N TYR A 38 5.75 1.98 0.49
CA TYR A 38 6.02 0.66 1.07
C TYR A 38 6.91 0.73 2.31
N THR A 39 7.97 1.54 2.27
CA THR A 39 8.88 1.72 3.40
C THR A 39 8.12 2.22 4.63
N PHE A 40 7.33 3.27 4.46
CA PHE A 40 6.51 3.84 5.53
C PHE A 40 5.49 2.85 6.08
N LEU A 41 4.73 2.18 5.20
CA LEU A 41 3.70 1.23 5.63
C LEU A 41 4.30 0.00 6.32
N LYS A 42 5.46 -0.47 5.86
CA LYS A 42 6.18 -1.59 6.49
C LYS A 42 6.61 -1.22 7.90
N GLU A 43 7.19 -0.03 8.06
CA GLU A 43 7.56 0.48 9.38
C GLU A 43 6.34 0.66 10.27
N ALA A 44 5.24 1.24 9.76
CA ALA A 44 4.00 1.40 10.51
C ALA A 44 3.45 0.04 11.00
N VAL A 45 3.37 -0.95 10.11
CA VAL A 45 2.88 -2.30 10.44
C VAL A 45 3.74 -2.98 11.51
N TYR A 46 5.07 -2.84 11.45
CA TYR A 46 5.95 -3.48 12.42
C TYR A 46 6.06 -2.76 13.76
N ASN A 47 5.59 -1.52 13.86
CA ASN A 47 5.52 -0.78 15.12
C ASN A 47 4.17 -0.98 15.85
N VAL A 48 3.21 -1.67 15.25
CA VAL A 48 1.96 -2.07 15.93
C VAL A 48 2.19 -3.42 16.61
N ASP A 49 1.47 -3.67 17.70
CA ASP A 49 1.41 -5.00 18.30
C ASP A 49 0.91 -6.02 17.27
N LEU A 50 1.75 -7.03 17.00
CA LEU A 50 1.45 -8.05 15.98
C LEU A 50 0.19 -8.85 16.34
N ASP A 51 -0.12 -9.00 17.63
CA ASP A 51 -1.30 -9.73 18.06
C ASP A 51 -2.59 -8.99 17.66
N GLU A 52 -2.60 -7.66 17.71
CA GLU A 52 -3.75 -6.82 17.30
C GLU A 52 -4.07 -6.93 15.80
N ILE A 53 -3.04 -7.09 14.96
CA ILE A 53 -3.20 -7.09 13.50
C ILE A 53 -3.16 -8.49 12.89
N SER A 54 -2.75 -9.52 13.64
CA SER A 54 -2.55 -10.89 13.15
C SER A 54 -3.78 -11.47 12.42
N GLY A 55 -4.99 -11.18 12.92
CA GLY A 55 -6.25 -11.59 12.29
C GLY A 55 -6.43 -10.97 10.90
N ILE A 56 -6.16 -9.68 10.76
CA ILE A 56 -6.22 -8.94 9.49
C ILE A 56 -5.25 -9.56 8.47
N PHE A 57 -4.03 -9.89 8.89
CA PHE A 57 -3.04 -10.53 8.00
C PHE A 57 -3.49 -11.91 7.52
N LYS A 58 -4.10 -12.72 8.39
CA LYS A 58 -4.64 -14.04 8.01
C LYS A 58 -5.75 -13.91 6.96
N GLU A 59 -6.68 -12.97 7.17
CA GLU A 59 -7.77 -12.71 6.22
C GLU A 59 -7.27 -12.20 4.87
N LEU A 60 -6.35 -11.22 4.89
CA LEU A 60 -5.74 -10.69 3.67
C LEU A 60 -5.01 -11.79 2.90
N ARG A 61 -4.24 -12.64 3.58
CA ARG A 61 -3.56 -13.77 2.97
C ARG A 61 -4.54 -14.70 2.25
N LYS A 62 -5.59 -15.15 2.94
CA LYS A 62 -6.62 -16.02 2.37
C LYS A 62 -7.27 -15.39 1.13
N LYS A 63 -7.66 -14.11 1.21
CA LYS A 63 -8.25 -13.37 0.10
C LYS A 63 -7.36 -13.38 -1.14
N TYR A 64 -6.07 -13.08 -0.99
CA TYR A 64 -5.15 -13.02 -2.12
C TYR A 64 -4.78 -14.42 -2.66
N GLU A 65 -4.72 -15.44 -1.82
CA GLU A 65 -4.58 -16.84 -2.26
C GLU A 65 -5.76 -17.26 -3.15
N GLU A 66 -7.00 -16.96 -2.76
CA GLU A 66 -8.20 -17.23 -3.55
C GLU A 66 -8.22 -16.47 -4.88
N ILE A 67 -7.85 -15.18 -4.88
CA ILE A 67 -7.73 -14.38 -6.12
C ILE A 67 -6.71 -15.02 -7.08
N ASN A 68 -5.56 -15.44 -6.55
CA ASN A 68 -4.51 -16.04 -7.35
C ASN A 68 -4.92 -17.41 -7.89
N GLU A 69 -5.68 -18.19 -7.11
CA GLU A 69 -6.21 -19.48 -7.58
C GLU A 69 -7.21 -19.30 -8.71
N LYS A 70 -8.15 -18.35 -8.60
CA LYS A 70 -9.09 -18.02 -9.68
C LYS A 70 -8.36 -17.60 -10.95
N LYS A 71 -7.29 -16.80 -10.84
CA LYS A 71 -6.45 -16.41 -11.98
C LYS A 71 -5.78 -17.62 -12.64
N ARG A 72 -5.23 -18.55 -11.86
CA ARG A 72 -4.62 -19.80 -12.37
C ARG A 72 -5.63 -20.66 -13.10
N GLN A 73 -6.84 -20.82 -12.55
CA GLN A 73 -7.91 -21.60 -13.18
C GLN A 73 -8.39 -20.97 -14.48
N ALA A 74 -8.54 -19.64 -14.52
CA ALA A 74 -8.89 -18.92 -15.74
C ALA A 74 -7.83 -19.10 -16.84
N ALA A 75 -6.54 -18.98 -16.49
CA ALA A 75 -5.45 -19.21 -17.45
C ALA A 75 -5.43 -20.64 -18.02
N LYS A 76 -5.81 -21.65 -17.21
CA LYS A 76 -5.91 -23.05 -17.65
C LYS A 76 -7.12 -23.34 -18.56
N LYS A 77 -8.17 -22.51 -18.53
CA LYS A 77 -9.39 -22.66 -19.36
C LYS A 77 -9.29 -21.98 -20.73
N VAL A 78 -8.21 -21.23 -20.97
CA VAL A 78 -7.97 -20.48 -22.23
C VAL A 78 -7.04 -21.27 -23.17
N ILE A 79 -6.80 -22.56 -22.89
CA ILE A 79 -6.04 -23.50 -23.72
C ILE A 79 -6.96 -24.63 -24.16
#